data_AF-A0A0G3M603-F1
#
_entry.id   AF-A0A0G3M603-F1
#
_cell.length_a   1.000
_cell.length_b   1.000
_cell.length_c   1.000
_cell.angle_alpha   90.00
_cell.angle_beta   90.00
_cell.angle_gamma   90.00
#
_symmetry.space_group_name_H-M   'P 1'
#
loop_
_entity.id
_entity.type
_entity.pdbx_description
1 polymer ?
#
loop_
_entity_poly.entity_id
_entity_poly.type
_entity_poly.pdbx_seq_one_letter_code
_entity_poly.pdbx_strand_id
1 'polypeptide(L)'
;MPPGVEYDVKKTIKRKLLSMYFVRGWWTNKDDCSIKEAGIGGTIRFHIETEHVDDGDEIIFTVYDSDGIEFLDDRLSLTVQGTTTAYNKVKITGNIGFIEWTTGEGSLALLQENFEGDELELYVKCEYKGNIVNLPHDSDDYLMLYEKEVLITVLIELPHSSYTLLNNPLSALGLAGHSAMAIGDRYFDYGPDYAQTIVSEKRYDYDFNEDGDKDDNIDLTALDKDGQPVYTINEKFAPGRPWWGESIAERKKIKAEEVTLKMALEHIAFPWNGIKDSNGNYIVRPTNIYGEVHKVEFYVKEREAKKMIEWWEERYEHLKVYSVWPWAGEQCTTAVKTAIQQAFPFNITKPLMSNYIPDTTQMPSGLLEDLKSFISTSRQHSNQFAKQNIIKNESKNFP
;
A
#
# COMPACT_ATOMS: atom_id res chain seq x y z
N MET A 1 16.21 -20.51 -60.96
CA MET A 1 15.50 -20.83 -59.70
C MET A 1 16.53 -20.88 -58.60
N PRO A 2 16.37 -20.16 -57.48
CA PRO A 2 17.30 -20.28 -56.36
C PRO A 2 17.11 -21.65 -55.68
N PRO A 3 18.16 -22.22 -55.05
CA PRO A 3 18.06 -23.50 -54.35
C PRO A 3 17.16 -23.35 -53.12
N GLY A 4 16.20 -24.27 -52.97
CA GLY A 4 15.33 -24.33 -51.80
C GLY A 4 16.12 -24.68 -50.54
N VAL A 5 15.85 -23.97 -49.45
CA VAL A 5 16.35 -24.28 -48.12
C VAL A 5 15.48 -25.39 -47.56
N GLU A 6 16.03 -26.60 -47.40
CA GLU A 6 15.41 -27.66 -46.59
C GLU A 6 15.51 -27.25 -45.12
N TYR A 7 14.36 -27.11 -44.47
CA TYR A 7 14.31 -26.97 -43.02
C TYR A 7 14.34 -28.37 -42.40
N ASP A 8 15.35 -28.64 -41.57
CA ASP A 8 15.33 -29.79 -40.68
C ASP A 8 14.12 -29.67 -39.74
N VAL A 9 13.09 -30.48 -40.01
CA VAL A 9 11.95 -30.64 -39.10
C VAL A 9 12.54 -31.18 -37.80
N LYS A 10 12.62 -30.34 -36.77
CA LYS A 10 13.07 -30.74 -35.43
C LYS A 10 12.30 -32.01 -35.03
N LYS A 11 13.02 -33.13 -34.89
CA LYS A 11 12.46 -34.39 -34.39
C LYS A 11 11.65 -34.09 -33.13
N THR A 12 10.36 -34.40 -33.17
CA THR A 12 9.47 -34.27 -32.01
C THR A 12 10.05 -35.11 -30.88
N ILE A 13 10.41 -34.47 -29.77
CA ILE A 13 10.86 -35.18 -28.55
C ILE A 13 9.62 -35.87 -28.00
N LYS A 14 9.54 -37.20 -28.13
CA LYS A 14 8.51 -38.00 -27.44
C LYS A 14 8.81 -37.95 -25.94
N ARG A 15 8.04 -37.16 -25.20
CA ARG A 15 8.09 -37.14 -23.74
C ARG A 15 7.41 -38.39 -23.20
N LYS A 16 7.91 -38.90 -22.07
CA LYS A 16 7.32 -40.04 -21.38
C LYS A 16 6.02 -39.58 -20.72
N LEU A 17 4.95 -40.35 -20.91
CA LEU A 17 3.68 -40.15 -20.22
C LEU A 17 3.86 -40.25 -18.70
N LEU A 18 3.27 -39.31 -17.96
CA LEU A 18 3.18 -39.36 -16.50
C LEU A 18 2.11 -40.36 -16.06
N SER A 19 1.03 -40.45 -16.82
CA SER A 19 -0.03 -41.46 -16.69
C SER A 19 -0.66 -41.74 -18.05
N MET A 20 -1.69 -42.59 -18.11
CA MET A 20 -2.31 -43.04 -19.38
C MET A 20 -2.72 -41.90 -20.32
N TYR A 21 -3.13 -40.75 -19.77
CA TYR A 21 -3.68 -39.64 -20.55
C TYR A 21 -2.89 -38.32 -20.43
N PHE A 22 -1.93 -38.23 -19.52
CA PHE A 22 -1.31 -36.96 -19.15
C PHE A 22 0.19 -36.99 -19.42
N VAL A 23 0.67 -35.99 -20.16
CA VAL A 23 2.08 -35.83 -20.52
C VAL A 23 2.79 -34.90 -19.54
N ARG A 24 2.24 -33.71 -19.26
CA ARG A 24 2.76 -32.74 -18.28
C ARG A 24 1.78 -31.59 -18.05
N GLY A 25 2.04 -30.77 -17.03
CA GLY A 25 1.46 -29.45 -16.89
C GLY A 25 2.52 -28.38 -16.62
N TRP A 26 2.22 -27.12 -16.89
CA TRP A 26 3.13 -26.00 -16.62
C TRP A 26 2.37 -24.68 -16.47
N TRP A 27 3.01 -23.74 -15.79
CA TRP A 27 2.49 -22.41 -15.49
C TRP A 27 2.97 -21.36 -16.50
N THR A 28 2.08 -20.46 -16.88
CA THR A 28 2.42 -19.26 -17.64
C THR A 28 1.66 -18.04 -17.11
N ASN A 29 2.16 -16.84 -17.40
CA ASN A 29 1.37 -15.62 -17.23
C ASN A 29 0.35 -15.44 -18.38
N LYS A 30 -0.45 -14.37 -18.34
CA LYS A 30 -1.42 -14.03 -19.40
C LYS A 30 -0.83 -13.87 -20.80
N ASP A 31 0.48 -13.63 -20.90
CA ASP A 31 1.23 -13.41 -22.13
C ASP A 31 1.94 -14.69 -22.60
N ASP A 32 1.54 -15.86 -22.08
CA ASP A 32 2.08 -17.21 -22.35
C ASP A 32 3.58 -17.37 -22.06
N CYS A 33 4.15 -16.49 -21.22
CA CYS A 33 5.51 -16.64 -20.73
C CYS A 33 5.53 -17.61 -19.55
N SER A 34 6.44 -18.59 -19.57
CA SER A 34 6.63 -19.55 -18.47
C SER A 34 6.96 -18.80 -17.17
N ILE A 35 6.33 -19.21 -16.07
CA ILE A 35 6.56 -18.64 -14.75
C ILE A 35 6.76 -19.75 -13.72
N LYS A 36 7.52 -19.45 -12.65
CA LYS A 36 7.59 -20.25 -11.43
C LYS A 36 6.99 -19.53 -10.22
N GLU A 37 6.75 -18.24 -10.36
CA GLU A 37 6.21 -17.42 -9.28
C GLU A 37 5.25 -16.36 -9.83
N ALA A 38 4.29 -15.94 -9.02
CA ALA A 38 3.34 -14.88 -9.33
C ALA A 38 2.94 -14.09 -8.08
N GLY A 39 2.61 -12.82 -8.28
CA GLY A 39 1.94 -12.01 -7.27
C GLY A 39 0.43 -12.20 -7.30
N ILE A 40 -0.22 -12.23 -6.13
CA ILE A 40 -1.68 -12.26 -6.01
C ILE A 40 -2.32 -11.05 -6.71
N GLY A 41 -3.47 -11.24 -7.36
CA GLY A 41 -4.12 -10.24 -8.22
C GLY A 41 -3.61 -10.27 -9.66
N GLY A 42 -2.71 -11.19 -10.00
CA GLY A 42 -2.26 -11.45 -11.36
C GLY A 42 -3.10 -12.51 -12.07
N THR A 43 -3.21 -12.41 -13.39
CA THR A 43 -3.80 -13.48 -14.23
C THR A 43 -2.75 -14.52 -14.58
N ILE A 44 -3.03 -15.78 -14.27
CA ILE A 44 -2.17 -16.93 -14.54
C ILE A 44 -2.91 -17.97 -15.38
N ARG A 45 -2.12 -18.77 -16.10
CA ARG A 45 -2.59 -19.91 -16.88
C ARG A 45 -1.87 -21.18 -16.47
N PHE A 46 -2.63 -22.25 -16.23
CA PHE A 46 -2.10 -23.59 -16.13
C PHE A 46 -2.40 -24.37 -17.41
N HIS A 47 -1.37 -24.86 -18.08
CA HIS A 47 -1.52 -25.67 -19.29
C HIS A 47 -1.42 -27.15 -18.94
N ILE A 48 -2.23 -27.96 -19.62
CA ILE A 48 -2.24 -29.42 -19.50
C ILE A 48 -2.02 -30.00 -20.89
N GLU A 49 -0.95 -30.77 -21.04
CA GLU A 49 -0.66 -31.54 -22.26
C GLU A 49 -1.06 -32.99 -22.04
N THR A 50 -1.86 -33.51 -22.98
CA THR A 50 -2.46 -34.84 -22.90
C THR A 50 -1.99 -35.73 -24.04
N GLU A 51 -2.22 -37.04 -23.92
CA GLU A 51 -2.17 -37.98 -25.03
C GLU A 51 -3.40 -38.90 -24.92
N HIS A 52 -3.91 -39.39 -26.04
CA HIS A 52 -5.08 -40.28 -26.06
C HIS A 52 -6.37 -39.66 -25.47
N VAL A 53 -6.49 -38.33 -25.51
CA VAL A 53 -7.71 -37.58 -25.19
C VAL A 53 -8.22 -36.95 -26.47
N ASP A 54 -9.48 -37.19 -26.81
CA ASP A 54 -10.07 -36.71 -28.05
C ASP A 54 -10.34 -35.19 -27.99
N ASP A 55 -10.26 -34.53 -29.14
CA ASP A 55 -10.57 -33.11 -29.23
C ASP A 55 -12.01 -32.84 -28.79
N GLY A 56 -12.13 -31.91 -27.86
CA GLY A 56 -13.40 -31.48 -27.29
C GLY A 56 -13.84 -32.21 -26.03
N ASP A 57 -13.11 -33.24 -25.60
CA ASP A 57 -13.29 -33.83 -24.28
C ASP A 57 -12.88 -32.85 -23.17
N GLU A 58 -13.44 -33.08 -21.97
CA GLU A 58 -13.20 -32.28 -20.79
C GLU A 58 -12.36 -33.04 -19.76
N ILE A 59 -11.37 -32.35 -19.20
CA ILE A 59 -10.64 -32.77 -18.01
C ILE A 59 -11.24 -32.08 -16.80
N ILE A 60 -11.49 -32.83 -15.72
CA ILE A 60 -11.86 -32.26 -14.43
C ILE A 60 -10.58 -31.84 -13.71
N PHE A 61 -10.56 -30.66 -13.11
CA PHE A 61 -9.41 -30.17 -12.37
C PHE A 61 -9.78 -29.60 -11.00
N THR A 62 -8.83 -29.56 -10.09
CA THR A 62 -8.89 -28.83 -8.82
C THR A 62 -7.51 -28.25 -8.51
N VAL A 63 -7.46 -27.01 -8.04
CA VAL A 63 -6.21 -26.34 -7.65
C VAL A 63 -6.03 -26.48 -6.14
N TYR A 64 -4.81 -26.78 -5.72
CA TYR A 64 -4.44 -26.98 -4.34
C TYR A 64 -3.22 -26.14 -3.97
N ASP A 65 -3.19 -25.66 -2.74
CA ASP A 65 -1.96 -25.28 -2.05
C ASP A 65 -1.35 -26.52 -1.38
N SER A 66 -0.03 -26.64 -1.42
CA SER A 66 0.68 -27.84 -0.97
C SER A 66 1.33 -27.63 0.39
N ASP A 67 0.83 -28.30 1.42
CA ASP A 67 1.43 -28.29 2.76
C ASP A 67 2.57 -29.33 2.91
N GLY A 68 2.99 -29.94 1.81
CA GLY A 68 3.96 -31.04 1.78
C GLY A 68 3.38 -32.40 2.17
N ILE A 69 2.10 -32.45 2.59
CA ILE A 69 1.37 -33.67 2.92
C ILE A 69 -0.03 -33.58 2.30
N GLU A 70 -0.31 -34.40 1.27
CA GLU A 70 -1.49 -34.28 0.39
C GLU A 70 -2.86 -34.22 1.10
N PHE A 71 -3.02 -34.79 2.30
CA PHE A 71 -4.30 -34.73 3.03
C PHE A 71 -4.51 -33.45 3.85
N LEU A 72 -3.46 -32.62 3.97
CA LEU A 72 -3.51 -31.30 4.59
C LEU A 72 -3.72 -30.21 3.54
N ASP A 73 -3.31 -30.45 2.29
CA ASP A 73 -3.41 -29.52 1.17
C ASP A 73 -4.77 -28.81 1.07
N ASP A 74 -4.70 -27.49 1.06
CA ASP A 74 -5.88 -26.64 0.99
C ASP A 74 -6.39 -26.47 -0.43
N ARG A 75 -7.70 -26.64 -0.60
CA ARG A 75 -8.36 -26.52 -1.88
C ARG A 75 -8.61 -25.05 -2.24
N LEU A 76 -8.04 -24.59 -3.34
CA LEU A 76 -8.42 -23.32 -3.94
C LEU A 76 -9.67 -23.48 -4.82
N SER A 77 -10.78 -22.86 -4.38
CA SER A 77 -12.04 -22.89 -5.13
C SER A 77 -12.08 -21.80 -6.20
N LEU A 78 -12.23 -22.20 -7.47
CA LEU A 78 -12.39 -21.29 -8.60
C LEU A 78 -13.84 -21.24 -9.07
N THR A 79 -14.29 -20.06 -9.50
CA THR A 79 -15.62 -19.85 -10.09
C THR A 79 -15.51 -19.26 -11.50
N VAL A 80 -16.52 -19.51 -12.33
CA VAL A 80 -16.63 -18.87 -13.64
C VAL A 80 -16.92 -17.38 -13.43
N GLN A 81 -16.19 -16.52 -14.15
CA GLN A 81 -16.25 -15.07 -13.99
C GLN A 81 -17.69 -14.54 -14.04
N GLY A 82 -18.07 -13.78 -13.00
CA GLY A 82 -19.41 -13.20 -12.87
C GLY A 82 -20.50 -14.17 -12.41
N THR A 83 -20.13 -15.39 -11.98
CA THR A 83 -21.08 -16.41 -11.51
C THR A 83 -20.61 -17.08 -10.21
N THR A 84 -21.50 -17.87 -9.60
CA THR A 84 -21.18 -18.76 -8.48
C THR A 84 -20.89 -20.20 -8.93
N THR A 85 -20.89 -20.45 -10.24
CA THR A 85 -20.66 -21.78 -10.80
C THR A 85 -19.18 -22.15 -10.65
N ALA A 86 -18.92 -23.33 -10.10
CA ALA A 86 -17.56 -23.85 -9.96
C ALA A 86 -16.88 -23.95 -11.33
N TYR A 87 -15.67 -23.41 -11.42
CA TYR A 87 -14.79 -23.58 -12.57
C TYR A 87 -13.83 -24.72 -12.28
N ASN A 88 -14.15 -25.91 -12.79
CA ASN A 88 -13.44 -27.16 -12.48
C ASN A 88 -13.29 -28.08 -13.70
N LYS A 89 -13.49 -27.55 -14.91
CA LYS A 89 -13.35 -28.31 -16.15
C LYS A 89 -12.64 -27.50 -17.22
N VAL A 90 -11.81 -28.19 -18.01
CA VAL A 90 -11.10 -27.61 -19.15
C VAL A 90 -11.29 -28.49 -20.37
N LYS A 91 -11.57 -27.86 -21.52
CA LYS A 91 -11.74 -28.54 -22.80
C LYS A 91 -10.40 -28.72 -23.49
N ILE A 92 -10.15 -29.89 -24.06
CA ILE A 92 -8.91 -30.21 -24.78
C ILE A 92 -9.05 -29.93 -26.27
N THR A 93 -8.04 -29.33 -26.87
CA THR A 93 -7.95 -29.07 -28.31
C THR A 93 -6.50 -29.20 -28.76
N GLY A 94 -6.25 -30.08 -29.73
CA GLY A 94 -4.90 -30.38 -30.20
C GLY A 94 -4.01 -30.95 -29.09
N ASN A 95 -4.57 -31.81 -28.23
CA ASN A 95 -3.91 -32.39 -27.04
C ASN A 95 -3.50 -31.38 -25.95
N ILE A 96 -4.02 -30.15 -25.98
CA ILE A 96 -3.72 -29.13 -24.98
C ILE A 96 -5.02 -28.52 -24.46
N GLY A 97 -5.08 -28.29 -23.16
CA GLY A 97 -6.06 -27.41 -22.51
C GLY A 97 -5.35 -26.42 -21.61
N PHE A 98 -5.99 -25.29 -21.31
CA PHE A 98 -5.49 -24.37 -20.30
C PHE A 98 -6.60 -23.87 -19.37
N ILE A 99 -6.23 -23.64 -18.12
CA ILE A 99 -7.06 -23.06 -17.08
C ILE A 99 -6.55 -21.64 -16.86
N GLU A 100 -7.38 -20.63 -17.08
CA GLU A 100 -7.02 -19.23 -16.84
C GLU A 100 -7.86 -18.65 -15.71
N TRP A 101 -7.23 -17.99 -14.76
CA TRP A 101 -7.92 -17.20 -13.75
C TRP A 101 -7.05 -16.06 -13.22
N THR A 102 -7.70 -15.10 -12.57
CA THR A 102 -7.02 -14.05 -11.82
C THR A 102 -7.03 -14.42 -10.35
N THR A 103 -5.85 -14.50 -9.73
CA THR A 103 -5.70 -14.76 -8.30
C THR A 103 -6.26 -13.59 -7.48
N GLY A 104 -6.72 -13.83 -6.26
CA GLY A 104 -7.41 -12.79 -5.48
C GLY A 104 -7.71 -13.20 -4.05
N GLU A 105 -8.86 -12.77 -3.52
CA GLU A 105 -9.24 -12.96 -2.11
C GLU A 105 -9.19 -14.43 -1.66
N GLY A 106 -9.58 -15.38 -2.52
CA GLY A 106 -9.49 -16.81 -2.21
C GLY A 106 -8.05 -17.27 -1.95
N SER A 107 -7.08 -16.78 -2.72
CA SER A 107 -5.65 -17.05 -2.50
C SER A 107 -5.12 -16.31 -1.27
N LEU A 108 -5.59 -15.09 -1.01
CA LEU A 108 -5.21 -14.34 0.20
C LEU A 108 -5.69 -15.02 1.49
N ALA A 109 -6.88 -15.63 1.45
CA ALA A 109 -7.44 -16.35 2.60
C ALA A 109 -6.55 -17.55 2.97
N LEU A 110 -6.18 -18.38 1.99
CA LEU A 110 -5.27 -19.51 2.21
C LEU A 110 -3.93 -19.07 2.79
N LEU A 111 -3.34 -17.99 2.24
CA LEU A 111 -2.07 -17.43 2.74
C LEU A 111 -2.18 -16.95 4.21
N GLN A 112 -3.38 -16.61 4.68
CA GLN A 112 -3.61 -16.13 6.04
C GLN A 112 -3.89 -17.26 7.04
N GLU A 113 -4.46 -18.37 6.58
CA GLU A 113 -4.77 -19.54 7.41
C GLU A 113 -3.49 -20.21 7.92
N ASN A 114 -2.39 -20.14 7.15
CA ASN A 114 -1.18 -20.89 7.46
C ASN A 114 -0.28 -20.31 8.56
N PHE A 115 -0.53 -19.10 9.10
CA PHE A 115 0.23 -18.40 10.18
C PHE A 115 1.78 -18.33 10.07
N GLU A 116 2.38 -19.06 9.13
CA GLU A 116 3.79 -19.42 8.98
C GLU A 116 4.29 -19.29 7.53
N GLY A 117 3.40 -19.20 6.53
CA GLY A 117 3.75 -19.04 5.11
C GLY A 117 3.69 -17.60 4.59
N ASP A 118 4.71 -17.18 3.85
CA ASP A 118 4.71 -15.95 3.03
C ASP A 118 4.32 -16.23 1.56
N GLU A 119 3.97 -17.48 1.26
CA GLU A 119 3.71 -18.02 -0.07
C GLU A 119 2.76 -19.22 -0.01
N LEU A 120 2.17 -19.53 -1.17
CA LEU A 120 1.43 -20.76 -1.46
C LEU A 120 2.19 -21.53 -2.55
N GLU A 121 2.20 -22.84 -2.48
CA GLU A 121 2.79 -23.75 -3.45
C GLU A 121 1.70 -24.43 -4.29
N LEU A 122 1.31 -23.79 -5.41
CA LEU A 122 0.15 -24.26 -6.16
C LEU A 122 0.46 -25.41 -7.13
N TYR A 123 -0.41 -26.43 -7.09
CA TYR A 123 -0.49 -27.50 -8.09
C TYR A 123 -1.94 -27.77 -8.52
N VAL A 124 -2.10 -28.54 -9.59
CA VAL A 124 -3.40 -28.87 -10.18
C VAL A 124 -3.59 -30.38 -10.21
N LYS A 125 -4.58 -30.86 -9.47
CA LYS A 125 -5.06 -32.24 -9.54
C LYS A 125 -6.00 -32.38 -10.72
N CYS A 126 -5.66 -33.24 -11.67
CA CYS A 126 -6.41 -33.48 -12.90
C CYS A 126 -7.01 -34.89 -12.92
N GLU A 127 -8.23 -35.02 -13.43
CA GLU A 127 -8.94 -36.28 -13.57
C GLU A 127 -9.55 -36.43 -14.97
N TYR A 128 -9.34 -37.60 -15.58
CA TYR A 128 -10.02 -38.00 -16.81
C TYR A 128 -10.25 -39.51 -16.86
N LYS A 129 -11.50 -39.94 -17.09
CA LYS A 129 -11.91 -41.37 -17.12
C LYS A 129 -11.37 -42.18 -15.92
N GLY A 130 -11.43 -41.60 -14.72
CA GLY A 130 -10.95 -42.20 -13.46
C GLY A 130 -9.42 -42.23 -13.29
N ASN A 131 -8.64 -41.69 -14.22
CA ASN A 131 -7.19 -41.53 -14.06
C ASN A 131 -6.91 -40.15 -13.46
N ILE A 132 -6.25 -40.15 -12.29
CA ILE A 132 -5.96 -38.94 -11.51
C ILE A 132 -4.44 -38.71 -11.49
N VAL A 133 -4.02 -37.46 -11.69
CA VAL A 133 -2.62 -37.06 -11.59
C VAL A 133 -2.49 -35.64 -11.02
N ASN A 134 -1.45 -35.40 -10.23
CA ASN A 134 -1.09 -34.05 -9.77
C ASN A 134 -0.07 -33.46 -10.76
N LEU A 135 -0.34 -32.25 -11.24
CA LEU A 135 0.49 -31.54 -12.20
C LEU A 135 0.84 -30.13 -11.70
N PRO A 136 2.07 -29.64 -11.90
CA PRO A 136 3.23 -30.38 -12.45
C PRO A 136 3.59 -31.59 -11.57
N HIS A 137 4.28 -32.58 -12.14
CA HIS A 137 4.59 -33.80 -11.39
C HIS A 137 5.67 -33.59 -10.33
N ASP A 138 6.60 -32.68 -10.61
CA ASP A 138 7.67 -32.29 -9.70
C ASP A 138 7.21 -31.11 -8.85
N SER A 139 7.34 -31.23 -7.54
CA SER A 139 7.00 -30.15 -6.59
C SER A 139 7.86 -28.92 -6.80
N ASP A 140 9.08 -29.07 -7.33
CA ASP A 140 9.96 -27.95 -7.67
C ASP A 140 9.42 -27.08 -8.83
N ASP A 141 8.36 -27.53 -9.51
CA ASP A 141 7.66 -26.82 -10.57
C ASP A 141 6.27 -26.29 -10.12
N TYR A 142 5.90 -26.45 -8.85
CA TYR A 142 4.70 -25.80 -8.31
C TYR A 142 4.83 -24.28 -8.42
N LEU A 143 3.68 -23.61 -8.57
CA LEU A 143 3.69 -22.15 -8.71
C LEU A 143 3.72 -21.51 -7.34
N MET A 144 4.79 -20.76 -7.07
CA MET A 144 4.88 -19.94 -5.86
C MET A 144 3.98 -18.71 -6.01
N LEU A 145 2.89 -18.66 -5.26
CA LEU A 145 1.99 -17.52 -5.22
C LEU A 145 2.22 -16.73 -3.93
N TYR A 146 2.48 -15.43 -4.05
CA TYR A 146 2.76 -14.58 -2.88
C TYR A 146 2.01 -13.26 -2.95
N GLU A 147 1.81 -12.65 -1.80
CA GLU A 147 1.20 -11.34 -1.71
C GLU A 147 2.11 -10.26 -2.33
N LYS A 148 1.53 -9.34 -3.11
CA LYS A 148 2.30 -8.25 -3.72
C LYS A 148 2.92 -7.37 -2.65
N GLU A 149 4.09 -6.82 -2.96
CA GLU A 149 4.70 -5.80 -2.13
C GLU A 149 4.22 -4.40 -2.51
N VAL A 150 4.19 -3.52 -1.52
CA VAL A 150 3.90 -2.11 -1.69
C VAL A 150 5.00 -1.30 -0.99
N LEU A 151 5.57 -0.34 -1.71
CA LEU A 151 6.51 0.61 -1.15
C LEU A 151 5.76 1.65 -0.31
N ILE A 152 6.13 1.78 0.95
CA ILE A 152 5.71 2.86 1.83
C ILE A 152 6.83 3.89 1.88
N THR A 153 6.48 5.16 1.68
CA THR A 153 7.40 6.29 1.82
C THR A 153 6.90 7.22 2.91
N VAL A 154 7.68 7.44 3.96
CA VAL A 154 7.38 8.43 5.00
C VAL A 154 8.30 9.64 4.82
N LEU A 155 7.69 10.82 4.76
CA LEU A 155 8.39 12.10 4.67
C LEU A 155 8.33 12.78 6.03
N ILE A 156 9.48 13.15 6.58
CA ILE A 156 9.59 13.72 7.94
C ILE A 156 10.42 15.00 7.86
N GLU A 157 9.78 16.14 8.06
CA GLU A 157 10.45 17.41 8.32
C GLU A 157 10.76 17.54 9.82
N LEU A 158 12.04 17.68 10.16
CA LEU A 158 12.45 17.99 11.52
C LEU A 158 12.24 19.48 11.84
N PRO A 159 11.89 19.82 13.10
CA PRO A 159 11.74 21.21 13.53
C PRO A 159 13.01 22.04 13.27
N HIS A 160 12.84 23.26 12.78
CA HIS A 160 13.94 24.20 12.52
C HIS A 160 14.05 25.30 13.59
N SER A 161 15.25 25.85 13.80
CA SER A 161 15.50 26.96 14.75
C SER A 161 14.81 28.27 14.35
N SER A 162 14.38 28.44 13.10
CA SER A 162 13.55 29.58 12.69
C SER A 162 12.16 29.58 13.33
N TYR A 163 11.66 28.42 13.76
CA TYR A 163 10.43 28.38 14.55
C TYR A 163 10.66 28.93 15.97
N THR A 164 11.90 28.85 16.51
CA THR A 164 12.28 29.58 17.74
C THR A 164 12.45 31.10 17.54
N LEU A 165 12.73 31.57 16.32
CA LEU A 165 12.78 33.02 15.99
C LEU A 165 11.41 33.70 16.03
N LEU A 166 10.30 32.94 15.95
CA LEU A 166 8.93 33.45 16.11
C LEU A 166 8.45 33.42 17.58
N ASN A 167 9.34 33.23 18.56
CA ASN A 167 8.98 33.01 19.98
C ASN A 167 7.96 31.87 20.18
N ASN A 168 7.95 30.86 19.31
CA ASN A 168 6.99 29.77 19.39
C ASN A 168 7.52 28.65 20.31
N PRO A 169 6.95 28.45 21.52
CA PRO A 169 7.40 27.43 22.47
C PRO A 169 7.28 26.00 21.94
N LEU A 170 6.49 25.75 20.90
CA LEU A 170 6.29 24.42 20.30
C LEU A 170 7.53 23.89 19.57
N SER A 171 8.29 24.80 18.97
CA SER A 171 9.58 24.52 18.32
C SER A 171 10.62 24.02 19.31
N ALA A 172 10.63 24.62 20.50
CA ALA A 172 11.53 24.24 21.58
C ALA A 172 11.19 22.86 22.17
N LEU A 173 9.92 22.43 22.02
CA LEU A 173 9.45 21.09 22.37
C LEU A 173 9.64 20.07 21.25
N GLY A 174 10.21 20.46 20.11
CA GLY A 174 10.46 19.55 18.99
C GLY A 174 9.20 19.13 18.22
N LEU A 175 8.09 19.85 18.37
CA LEU A 175 6.79 19.51 17.78
C LEU A 175 6.50 20.27 16.46
N ALA A 176 7.28 21.31 16.14
CA ALA A 176 7.08 22.18 14.97
C ALA A 176 7.66 21.61 13.66
N GLY A 177 7.40 20.33 13.37
CA GLY A 177 7.74 19.69 12.10
C GLY A 177 6.51 19.12 11.40
N HIS A 178 6.70 18.51 10.24
CA HIS A 178 5.62 17.85 9.51
C HIS A 178 5.97 16.41 9.20
N SER A 179 4.98 15.54 9.23
CA SER A 179 5.12 14.16 8.75
C SER A 179 4.01 13.86 7.74
N ALA A 180 4.39 13.17 6.67
CA ALA A 180 3.49 12.72 5.62
C ALA A 180 3.84 11.28 5.20
N MET A 181 2.92 10.62 4.53
CA MET A 181 3.08 9.25 4.06
C MET A 181 2.67 9.15 2.59
N ALA A 182 3.33 8.28 1.84
CA ALA A 182 2.82 7.77 0.59
C ALA A 182 2.78 6.24 0.60
N ILE A 183 1.72 5.70 0.02
CA ILE A 183 1.48 4.26 -0.14
C ILE A 183 1.46 3.99 -1.64
N GLY A 184 2.52 3.40 -2.16
CA GLY A 184 2.81 3.48 -3.59
C GLY A 184 2.97 4.94 -4.02
N ASP A 185 2.14 5.39 -4.96
CA ASP A 185 2.16 6.78 -5.45
C ASP A 185 1.11 7.68 -4.77
N ARG A 186 0.16 7.11 -4.00
CA ARG A 186 -0.87 7.90 -3.30
C ARG A 186 -0.25 8.62 -2.11
N TYR A 187 -0.38 9.94 -2.05
CA TYR A 187 0.19 10.78 -1.00
C TYR A 187 -0.87 11.20 0.02
N PHE A 188 -0.50 11.17 1.29
CA PHE A 188 -1.35 11.51 2.42
C PHE A 188 -0.58 12.35 3.43
N ASP A 189 -1.23 13.39 3.93
CA ASP A 189 -0.77 14.15 5.06
C ASP A 189 -1.90 14.76 5.88
N TYR A 190 -1.56 15.28 7.05
CA TYR A 190 -2.52 15.85 7.98
C TYR A 190 -1.88 17.00 8.76
N GLY A 191 -2.56 18.13 8.87
CA GLY A 191 -2.07 19.34 9.55
C GLY A 191 -3.21 20.29 9.91
N PRO A 192 -2.88 21.48 10.44
CA PRO A 192 -3.88 22.44 10.86
C PRO A 192 -4.51 23.20 9.70
N ASP A 193 -5.80 23.50 9.82
CA ASP A 193 -6.55 24.43 8.99
C ASP A 193 -6.79 25.75 9.72
N TYR A 194 -6.03 26.78 9.38
CA TYR A 194 -6.26 28.14 9.89
C TYR A 194 -7.05 29.03 8.91
N ALA A 195 -7.41 28.51 7.73
CA ALA A 195 -8.00 29.30 6.67
C ALA A 195 -9.53 29.23 6.66
N GLN A 196 -10.12 28.13 7.15
CA GLN A 196 -11.56 27.99 7.22
C GLN A 196 -12.16 28.79 8.38
N THR A 197 -13.12 29.64 8.04
CA THR A 197 -13.92 30.41 9.01
C THR A 197 -15.25 29.72 9.33
N ILE A 198 -15.79 28.93 8.41
CA ILE A 198 -17.01 28.14 8.60
C ILE A 198 -16.66 26.67 8.42
N VAL A 199 -16.92 25.85 9.44
CA VAL A 199 -16.64 24.41 9.42
C VAL A 199 -17.89 23.59 9.68
N SER A 200 -18.00 22.43 9.02
CA SER A 200 -19.05 21.46 9.27
C SER A 200 -18.61 20.50 10.36
N GLU A 201 -19.28 20.50 11.51
CA GLU A 201 -18.96 19.61 12.63
C GLU A 201 -18.94 18.13 12.22
N LYS A 202 -19.87 17.74 11.34
CA LYS A 202 -19.96 16.42 10.74
C LYS A 202 -18.70 16.01 9.97
N ARG A 203 -18.12 16.93 9.19
CA ARG A 203 -16.90 16.68 8.41
C ARG A 203 -15.69 16.48 9.31
N TYR A 204 -15.65 17.20 10.42
CA TYR A 204 -14.57 17.11 11.39
C TYR A 204 -14.83 16.04 12.46
N ASP A 205 -16.04 15.46 12.50
CA ASP A 205 -16.53 14.57 13.55
C ASP A 205 -16.22 15.10 14.96
N TYR A 206 -16.45 16.40 15.15
CA TYR A 206 -16.19 17.14 16.38
C TYR A 206 -17.31 18.16 16.64
N ASP A 207 -17.82 18.13 17.87
CA ASP A 207 -18.82 19.07 18.40
C ASP A 207 -18.05 20.33 18.86
N PHE A 208 -18.01 21.36 18.01
CA PHE A 208 -17.26 22.59 18.27
C PHE A 208 -18.00 23.52 19.21
N ASN A 209 -19.34 23.48 19.23
CA ASN A 209 -20.18 24.35 20.05
C ASN A 209 -20.61 23.73 21.39
N GLU A 210 -20.27 22.45 21.62
CA GLU A 210 -20.59 21.65 22.79
C GLU A 210 -22.10 21.56 23.08
N ASP A 211 -22.94 21.57 22.05
CA ASP A 211 -24.39 21.48 22.18
C ASP A 211 -24.94 20.05 22.25
N GLY A 212 -24.06 19.06 22.02
CA GLY A 212 -24.36 17.64 22.13
C GLY A 212 -24.69 16.94 20.81
N ASP A 213 -24.63 17.63 19.67
CA ASP A 213 -24.64 17.00 18.35
C ASP A 213 -23.44 17.41 17.47
N LYS A 214 -23.49 17.09 16.17
CA LYS A 214 -22.41 17.35 15.19
C LYS A 214 -22.97 17.70 13.81
N ASP A 215 -24.21 18.16 13.74
CA ASP A 215 -24.91 18.41 12.47
C ASP A 215 -24.84 19.89 12.03
N ASP A 216 -24.11 20.70 12.79
CA ASP A 216 -23.99 22.14 12.57
C ASP A 216 -22.89 22.55 11.59
N ASN A 217 -23.04 23.78 11.09
CA ASN A 217 -21.96 24.54 10.48
C ASN A 217 -21.62 25.72 11.39
N ILE A 218 -20.40 25.70 11.94
CA ILE A 218 -19.95 26.65 12.95
C ILE A 218 -19.11 27.75 12.30
N ASP A 219 -19.47 29.00 12.57
CA ASP A 219 -18.62 30.16 12.29
C ASP A 219 -17.59 30.34 13.41
N LEU A 220 -16.37 29.90 13.13
CA LEU A 220 -15.24 29.96 14.05
C LEU A 220 -14.75 31.39 14.31
N THR A 221 -15.25 32.37 13.55
CA THR A 221 -14.98 33.79 13.77
C THR A 221 -16.05 34.49 14.59
N ALA A 222 -17.09 33.76 15.03
CA ALA A 222 -18.15 34.30 15.88
C ALA A 222 -17.58 34.92 17.15
N LEU A 223 -18.12 36.10 17.50
CA LEU A 223 -17.79 36.81 18.73
C LEU A 223 -18.97 36.75 19.69
N ASP A 224 -18.69 36.61 20.98
CA ASP A 224 -19.68 36.74 22.03
C ASP A 224 -20.14 38.21 22.19
N LYS A 225 -21.09 38.42 23.10
CA LYS A 225 -21.64 39.75 23.41
C LYS A 225 -20.60 40.76 23.90
N ASP A 226 -19.45 40.30 24.37
CA ASP A 226 -18.35 41.09 24.91
C ASP A 226 -17.21 41.25 23.87
N GLY A 227 -17.43 40.79 22.63
CA GLY A 227 -16.51 40.90 21.51
C GLY A 227 -15.35 39.90 21.55
N GLN A 228 -15.44 38.85 22.37
CA GLN A 228 -14.42 37.80 22.44
C GLN A 228 -14.75 36.65 21.50
N PRO A 229 -13.76 35.97 20.89
CA PRO A 229 -14.01 34.78 20.09
C PRO A 229 -14.76 33.70 20.88
N VAL A 230 -15.85 33.19 20.31
CA VAL A 230 -16.63 32.09 20.91
C VAL A 230 -15.81 30.79 20.89
N TYR A 231 -15.01 30.59 19.85
CA TYR A 231 -14.21 29.39 19.64
C TYR A 231 -12.71 29.71 19.69
N THR A 232 -11.93 28.85 20.35
CA THR A 232 -10.49 29.03 20.45
C THR A 232 -9.77 28.27 19.33
N ILE A 233 -9.60 28.92 18.17
CA ILE A 233 -8.64 28.46 17.16
C ILE A 233 -7.31 29.16 17.39
N ASN A 234 -6.25 28.38 17.52
CA ASN A 234 -4.90 28.90 17.63
C ASN A 234 -3.87 27.89 17.11
N GLU A 235 -2.59 28.26 17.14
CA GLU A 235 -1.47 27.41 16.72
C GLU A 235 -1.44 26.00 17.36
N LYS A 236 -2.17 25.80 18.46
CA LYS A 236 -2.24 24.56 19.23
C LYS A 236 -3.53 23.77 19.02
N PHE A 237 -4.57 24.37 18.45
CA PHE A 237 -5.89 23.77 18.26
C PHE A 237 -6.55 24.38 17.01
N ALA A 238 -6.82 23.55 16.00
CA ALA A 238 -7.45 23.96 14.76
C ALA A 238 -8.24 22.81 14.13
N PRO A 239 -9.18 23.07 13.23
CA PRO A 239 -9.71 22.04 12.35
C PRO A 239 -8.57 21.33 11.59
N GLY A 240 -8.66 20.02 11.39
CA GLY A 240 -7.65 19.25 10.65
C GLY A 240 -7.80 19.30 9.12
N ARG A 241 -6.71 19.14 8.36
CA ARG A 241 -6.78 19.04 6.88
C ARG A 241 -5.52 18.43 6.27
N PRO A 242 -5.53 18.01 5.00
CA PRO A 242 -4.30 17.81 4.24
C PRO A 242 -3.54 19.15 4.13
N TRP A 243 -2.23 19.17 4.40
CA TRP A 243 -1.50 20.44 4.58
C TRP A 243 -0.62 20.78 3.37
N TRP A 244 0.44 20.02 3.16
CA TRP A 244 1.20 20.05 1.91
C TRP A 244 0.33 19.57 0.75
N GLY A 245 -0.53 18.58 0.98
CA GLY A 245 -1.47 18.06 -0.02
C GLY A 245 -2.33 19.17 -0.63
N GLU A 246 -3.01 19.98 0.19
CA GLU A 246 -3.81 21.11 -0.31
C GLU A 246 -2.97 22.17 -1.03
N SER A 247 -1.78 22.49 -0.50
CA SER A 247 -0.89 23.48 -1.12
C SER A 247 -0.44 23.04 -2.52
N ILE A 248 -0.24 21.74 -2.71
CA ILE A 248 0.07 21.14 -4.02
C ILE A 248 -1.17 21.16 -4.92
N ALA A 249 -2.30 20.72 -4.39
CA ALA A 249 -3.57 20.61 -5.09
C ALA A 249 -4.04 21.97 -5.64
N GLU A 250 -3.97 23.04 -4.83
CA GLU A 250 -4.31 24.41 -5.25
C GLU A 250 -3.48 24.84 -6.46
N ARG A 251 -2.16 24.60 -6.43
CA ARG A 251 -1.26 24.95 -7.54
C ARG A 251 -1.52 24.14 -8.80
N LYS A 252 -1.86 22.87 -8.65
CA LYS A 252 -2.11 21.95 -9.77
C LYS A 252 -3.56 21.98 -10.26
N LYS A 253 -4.47 22.66 -9.54
CA LYS A 253 -5.92 22.70 -9.78
C LYS A 253 -6.56 21.31 -9.79
N ILE A 254 -6.17 20.48 -8.83
CA ILE A 254 -6.70 19.14 -8.57
C ILE A 254 -7.23 19.07 -7.14
N LYS A 255 -7.82 17.95 -6.73
CA LYS A 255 -8.17 17.72 -5.33
C LYS A 255 -6.96 17.23 -4.53
N ALA A 256 -7.01 17.38 -3.20
CA ALA A 256 -5.90 16.96 -2.31
C ALA A 256 -5.64 15.46 -2.39
N GLU A 257 -6.69 14.66 -2.59
CA GLU A 257 -6.64 13.19 -2.70
C GLU A 257 -6.02 12.71 -4.02
N GLU A 258 -5.88 13.60 -5.01
CA GLU A 258 -5.24 13.33 -6.30
C GLU A 258 -3.73 13.67 -6.29
N VAL A 259 -3.22 14.18 -5.18
CA VAL A 259 -1.79 14.49 -5.03
C VAL A 259 -1.00 13.18 -4.98
N THR A 260 0.08 13.13 -5.74
CA THR A 260 0.97 11.97 -5.78
C THR A 260 2.28 12.21 -5.03
N LEU A 261 2.98 11.13 -4.68
CA LEU A 261 4.31 11.21 -4.05
C LEU A 261 5.28 12.04 -4.90
N LYS A 262 5.26 11.85 -6.22
CA LYS A 262 6.09 12.66 -7.12
C LYS A 262 5.82 14.16 -6.98
N MET A 263 4.54 14.56 -6.92
CA MET A 263 4.19 15.97 -6.74
C MET A 263 4.62 16.52 -5.38
N ALA A 264 4.55 15.70 -4.32
CA ALA A 264 5.03 16.07 -2.99
C ALA A 264 6.56 16.24 -2.96
N LEU A 265 7.31 15.35 -3.59
CA LEU A 265 8.77 15.47 -3.71
C LEU A 265 9.18 16.71 -4.52
N GLU A 266 8.49 16.99 -5.62
CA GLU A 266 8.66 18.25 -6.39
C GLU A 266 8.37 19.47 -5.52
N HIS A 267 7.32 19.42 -4.69
CA HIS A 267 6.99 20.50 -3.78
C HIS A 267 8.06 20.76 -2.73
N ILE A 268 8.56 19.70 -2.09
CA ILE A 268 9.59 19.78 -1.06
C ILE A 268 10.86 20.42 -1.63
N ALA A 269 11.23 20.09 -2.86
CA ALA A 269 12.40 20.62 -3.54
C ALA A 269 12.37 22.15 -3.78
N PHE A 270 11.21 22.82 -3.70
CA PHE A 270 11.15 24.27 -3.81
C PHE A 270 11.71 24.97 -2.56
N PRO A 271 12.34 26.15 -2.74
CA PRO A 271 12.87 26.92 -1.61
C PRO A 271 11.76 27.36 -0.66
N TRP A 272 12.06 27.43 0.63
CA TRP A 272 11.06 27.73 1.67
C TRP A 272 10.36 29.08 1.44
N ASN A 273 11.10 30.08 0.97
CA ASN A 273 10.64 31.46 0.75
C ASN A 273 9.96 31.66 -0.61
N GLY A 274 9.80 30.60 -1.40
CA GLY A 274 9.21 30.66 -2.73
C GLY A 274 10.14 31.25 -3.79
N ILE A 275 9.65 31.31 -5.02
CA ILE A 275 10.38 31.86 -6.17
C ILE A 275 9.61 33.07 -6.67
N LYS A 276 10.28 34.22 -6.79
CA LYS A 276 9.71 35.47 -7.30
C LYS A 276 10.21 35.78 -8.70
N ASP A 277 9.37 36.43 -9.50
CA ASP A 277 9.75 37.03 -10.78
C ASP A 277 10.55 38.33 -10.56
N SER A 278 11.00 38.96 -11.65
CA SER A 278 11.72 40.24 -11.61
C SER A 278 10.90 41.40 -11.04
N ASN A 279 9.57 41.25 -10.98
CA ASN A 279 8.64 42.25 -10.45
C ASN A 279 8.29 41.98 -8.98
N GLY A 280 8.86 40.94 -8.37
CA GLY A 280 8.59 40.55 -7.00
C GLY A 280 7.32 39.70 -6.80
N ASN A 281 6.63 39.30 -7.87
CA ASN A 281 5.47 38.41 -7.79
C ASN A 281 5.92 36.96 -7.61
N TYR A 282 5.20 36.20 -6.79
CA TYR A 282 5.49 34.77 -6.63
C TYR A 282 5.16 33.98 -7.90
N ILE A 283 6.18 33.40 -8.51
CA ILE A 283 6.07 32.32 -9.50
C ILE A 283 5.76 31.00 -8.77
N VAL A 284 6.41 30.78 -7.63
CA VAL A 284 6.14 29.66 -6.73
C VAL A 284 5.95 30.23 -5.34
N ARG A 285 4.79 29.97 -4.72
CA ARG A 285 4.52 30.39 -3.34
C ARG A 285 5.49 29.72 -2.36
N PRO A 286 5.80 30.38 -1.23
CA PRO A 286 6.56 29.78 -0.13
C PRO A 286 6.03 28.39 0.23
N THR A 287 6.93 27.44 0.45
CA THR A 287 6.55 26.08 0.88
C THR A 287 6.38 25.95 2.38
N ASN A 288 6.96 26.89 3.15
CA ASN A 288 7.02 26.83 4.61
C ASN A 288 7.69 25.55 5.15
N ILE A 289 8.55 24.92 4.34
CA ILE A 289 9.38 23.78 4.73
C ILE A 289 10.77 24.33 5.06
N TYR A 290 11.02 24.53 6.34
CA TYR A 290 12.21 25.19 6.90
C TYR A 290 13.27 24.19 7.37
N GLY A 291 12.84 22.97 7.68
CA GLY A 291 13.66 21.94 8.30
C GLY A 291 14.49 21.10 7.35
N GLU A 292 15.24 20.18 7.97
CA GLU A 292 15.77 19.01 7.28
C GLU A 292 14.61 18.04 7.02
N VAL A 293 14.46 17.60 5.76
CA VAL A 293 13.42 16.64 5.38
C VAL A 293 14.06 15.30 5.07
N HIS A 294 13.63 14.27 5.80
CA HIS A 294 14.00 12.88 5.57
C HIS A 294 12.93 12.18 4.74
N LYS A 295 13.38 11.27 3.89
CA LYS A 295 12.58 10.27 3.20
C LYS A 295 12.96 8.90 3.75
N VAL A 296 11.99 8.19 4.31
CA VAL A 296 12.13 6.83 4.83
C VAL A 296 11.31 5.88 3.97
N GLU A 297 11.91 4.81 3.50
CA GLU A 297 11.32 3.88 2.52
C GLU A 297 11.41 2.43 3.03
N PHE A 298 10.29 1.71 3.02
CA PHE A 298 10.22 0.29 3.41
C PHE A 298 9.11 -0.43 2.64
N TYR A 299 9.22 -1.76 2.51
CA TYR A 299 8.28 -2.56 1.74
C TYR A 299 7.39 -3.40 2.66
N VAL A 300 6.09 -3.37 2.39
CA VAL A 300 5.09 -4.10 3.17
C VAL A 300 4.26 -5.00 2.25
N LYS A 301 3.52 -5.92 2.86
CA LYS A 301 2.53 -6.72 2.13
C LYS A 301 1.34 -5.85 1.72
N GLU A 302 0.71 -6.15 0.59
CA GLU A 302 -0.45 -5.39 0.06
C GLU A 302 -1.58 -5.21 1.09
N ARG A 303 -1.90 -6.22 1.91
CA ARG A 303 -2.89 -6.14 3.00
C ARG A 303 -2.51 -5.14 4.09
N GLU A 304 -1.23 -4.99 4.39
CA GLU A 304 -0.75 -4.05 5.40
C GLU A 304 -0.83 -2.62 4.86
N ALA A 305 -0.45 -2.43 3.59
CA ALA A 305 -0.68 -1.17 2.87
C ALA A 305 -2.18 -0.82 2.77
N LYS A 306 -3.06 -1.80 2.52
CA LYS A 306 -4.51 -1.61 2.46
C LYS A 306 -5.07 -1.08 3.77
N LYS A 307 -4.64 -1.62 4.92
CA LYS A 307 -5.03 -1.11 6.25
C LYS A 307 -4.62 0.35 6.44
N MET A 308 -3.41 0.73 5.99
CA MET A 308 -2.96 2.13 6.06
C MET A 308 -3.79 3.04 5.13
N ILE A 309 -4.15 2.57 3.92
CA ILE A 309 -5.03 3.30 3.00
C ILE A 309 -6.40 3.52 3.63
N GLU A 310 -7.04 2.45 4.13
CA GLU A 310 -8.36 2.51 4.77
C GLU A 310 -8.37 3.51 5.93
N TRP A 311 -7.31 3.50 6.76
CA TRP A 311 -7.13 4.48 7.83
C TRP A 311 -7.09 5.92 7.32
N TRP A 312 -6.34 6.18 6.24
CA TRP A 312 -6.25 7.52 5.66
C TRP A 312 -7.53 7.97 4.96
N GLU A 313 -8.24 7.05 4.32
CA GLU A 313 -9.54 7.32 3.70
C GLU A 313 -10.58 7.67 4.77
N GLU A 314 -10.68 6.89 5.84
CA GLU A 314 -11.52 7.20 7.00
C GLU A 314 -11.14 8.55 7.62
N ARG A 315 -9.84 8.85 7.72
CA ARG A 315 -9.35 10.14 8.21
C ARG A 315 -9.78 11.31 7.32
N TYR A 316 -9.80 11.16 6.01
CA TYR A 316 -10.20 12.26 5.12
C TYR A 316 -11.72 12.44 5.07
N GLU A 317 -12.49 11.41 5.41
CA GLU A 317 -13.93 11.52 5.68
C GLU A 317 -14.21 12.19 7.04
N HIS A 318 -13.35 11.95 8.03
CA HIS A 318 -13.45 12.49 9.39
C HIS A 318 -12.16 13.19 9.80
N LEU A 319 -12.04 14.47 9.43
CA LEU A 319 -10.77 15.19 9.54
C LEU A 319 -10.28 15.36 11.00
N LYS A 320 -11.18 15.35 11.98
CA LYS A 320 -10.87 15.59 13.39
C LYS A 320 -10.24 16.96 13.63
N VAL A 321 -9.98 17.24 14.89
CA VAL A 321 -9.25 18.44 15.32
C VAL A 321 -7.76 18.15 15.25
N TYR A 322 -7.02 19.09 14.66
CA TYR A 322 -5.59 19.17 14.79
C TYR A 322 -5.18 19.78 16.13
N SER A 323 -4.31 19.09 16.87
CA SER A 323 -3.69 19.61 18.09
C SER A 323 -2.21 19.24 18.14
N VAL A 324 -1.40 20.21 18.51
CA VAL A 324 0.04 20.01 18.79
C VAL A 324 0.26 19.23 20.10
N TRP A 325 -0.75 19.19 20.97
CA TRP A 325 -0.76 18.35 22.17
C TRP A 325 -1.49 17.05 21.85
N PRO A 326 -0.81 15.89 21.84
CA PRO A 326 -1.41 14.63 21.37
C PRO A 326 -2.55 14.10 22.23
N TRP A 327 -2.72 14.62 23.45
CA TRP A 327 -3.85 14.28 24.32
C TRP A 327 -5.06 15.22 24.14
N ALA A 328 -4.92 16.30 23.38
CA ALA A 328 -5.98 17.28 23.12
C ALA A 328 -6.45 17.28 21.65
N GLY A 329 -5.95 16.35 20.85
CA GLY A 329 -6.27 16.18 19.43
C GLY A 329 -5.11 15.49 18.72
N GLU A 330 -5.08 15.57 17.39
CA GLU A 330 -4.10 14.83 16.59
C GLU A 330 -3.15 15.74 15.82
N GLN A 331 -1.93 15.29 15.57
CA GLN A 331 -0.95 16.00 14.75
C GLN A 331 -0.45 15.12 13.59
N CYS A 332 0.25 15.75 12.64
CA CYS A 332 0.83 15.11 11.46
C CYS A 332 1.62 13.82 11.80
N THR A 333 2.51 13.90 12.79
CA THR A 333 3.36 12.78 13.23
C THR A 333 2.54 11.64 13.84
N THR A 334 1.54 11.95 14.67
CA THR A 334 0.70 10.92 15.30
C THR A 334 -0.26 10.29 14.30
N ALA A 335 -0.70 11.03 13.28
CA ALA A 335 -1.50 10.49 12.18
C ALA A 335 -0.71 9.43 11.39
N VAL A 336 0.48 9.79 10.91
CA VAL A 336 1.40 8.86 10.21
C VAL A 336 1.72 7.66 11.10
N LYS A 337 2.09 7.89 12.37
CA LYS A 337 2.35 6.81 13.33
C LYS A 337 1.17 5.86 13.44
N THR A 338 -0.02 6.39 13.69
CA THR A 338 -1.23 5.60 13.93
C THR A 338 -1.58 4.76 12.71
N ALA A 339 -1.48 5.33 11.50
CA ALA A 339 -1.67 4.59 10.26
C ALA A 339 -0.76 3.35 10.16
N ILE A 340 0.54 3.51 10.47
CA ILE A 340 1.50 2.39 10.50
C ILE A 340 1.17 1.40 11.63
N GLN A 341 0.96 1.90 12.84
CA GLN A 341 0.79 1.09 14.04
C GLN A 341 -0.48 0.24 14.00
N GLN A 342 -1.55 0.70 13.34
CA GLN A 342 -2.77 -0.09 13.13
C GLN A 342 -2.56 -1.20 12.09
N ALA A 343 -1.68 -1.01 11.11
CA ALA A 343 -1.29 -2.08 10.20
C ALA A 343 -0.42 -3.15 10.89
N PHE A 344 0.38 -2.75 11.89
CA PHE A 344 1.32 -3.60 12.63
C PHE A 344 1.04 -3.62 14.14
N PRO A 345 -0.11 -4.16 14.60
CA PRO A 345 -0.44 -4.17 16.02
C PRO A 345 0.59 -4.97 16.83
N PHE A 346 0.83 -4.52 18.05
CA PHE A 346 1.76 -5.19 18.97
C PHE A 346 1.35 -6.65 19.17
N ASN A 347 2.30 -7.57 18.96
CA ASN A 347 2.08 -8.99 19.15
C ASN A 347 3.06 -9.57 20.18
N ILE A 348 2.54 -9.91 21.36
CA ILE A 348 3.28 -10.48 22.49
C ILE A 348 4.00 -11.79 22.10
N THR A 349 3.49 -12.53 21.12
CA THR A 349 4.06 -13.82 20.71
C THR A 349 5.14 -13.71 19.62
N LYS A 350 5.35 -12.53 19.01
CA LYS A 350 6.40 -12.27 18.01
C LYS A 350 7.27 -11.05 18.37
N PRO A 351 7.95 -11.04 19.55
CA PRO A 351 8.67 -9.87 20.06
C PRO A 351 9.93 -9.48 19.28
N LEU A 352 10.51 -10.39 18.48
CA LEU A 352 11.77 -10.12 17.73
C LEU A 352 11.57 -9.41 16.37
N MET A 353 10.33 -9.26 15.90
CA MET A 353 10.01 -8.65 14.60
C MET A 353 8.84 -7.66 14.70
N SER A 354 8.63 -7.03 15.86
CA SER A 354 7.56 -6.06 15.99
C SER A 354 8.00 -4.72 15.39
N ASN A 355 7.44 -4.36 14.23
CA ASN A 355 7.43 -2.99 13.69
C ASN A 355 6.56 -2.04 14.55
N TYR A 356 6.66 -2.19 15.87
CA TYR A 356 5.92 -1.46 16.86
C TYR A 356 6.53 -0.08 17.04
N ILE A 357 5.68 0.94 16.94
CA ILE A 357 6.01 2.34 17.20
C ILE A 357 5.35 2.73 18.53
N PRO A 358 6.12 3.11 19.57
CA PRO A 358 5.58 3.42 20.88
C PRO A 358 4.48 4.48 20.88
N ASP A 359 3.51 4.35 21.80
CA ASP A 359 2.48 5.37 22.01
C ASP A 359 3.07 6.72 22.42
N THR A 360 4.23 6.71 23.07
CA THR A 360 5.01 7.88 23.45
C THR A 360 5.65 8.62 22.27
N THR A 361 5.68 8.01 21.09
CA THR A 361 6.22 8.66 19.89
C THR A 361 5.24 9.72 19.40
N GLN A 362 5.65 10.97 19.60
CA GLN A 362 4.86 12.16 19.30
C GLN A 362 5.66 13.19 18.48
N MET A 363 6.98 13.14 18.48
CA MET A 363 7.81 14.11 17.76
C MET A 363 8.29 13.53 16.41
N PRO A 364 8.47 14.36 15.37
CA PRO A 364 9.05 13.93 14.10
C PRO A 364 10.38 13.20 14.25
N SER A 365 11.25 13.65 15.16
CA SER A 365 12.53 13.00 15.46
C SER A 365 12.37 11.62 16.10
N GLY A 366 11.36 11.44 16.95
CA GLY A 366 11.03 10.14 17.54
C GLY A 366 10.53 9.17 16.47
N LEU A 367 9.59 9.61 15.63
CA LEU A 367 9.08 8.81 14.51
C LEU A 367 10.21 8.42 13.55
N LEU A 368 11.12 9.35 13.27
CA LEU A 368 12.29 9.07 12.45
C LEU A 368 13.19 7.98 13.05
N GLU A 369 13.40 8.00 14.37
CA GLU A 369 14.20 6.99 15.07
C GLU A 369 13.51 5.62 15.06
N ASP A 370 12.21 5.59 15.35
CA ASP A 370 11.44 4.34 15.34
C ASP A 370 11.42 3.71 13.95
N LEU A 371 11.32 4.51 12.89
CA LEU A 371 11.31 3.97 11.53
C LEU A 371 12.68 3.47 11.06
N LYS A 372 13.80 3.84 11.70
CA LYS A 372 15.12 3.25 11.36
C LYS A 372 15.20 1.77 11.68
N SER A 373 14.49 1.33 12.71
CA SER A 373 14.44 -0.07 13.12
C SER A 373 13.33 -0.85 12.43
N PHE A 374 12.49 -0.20 11.61
CA PHE A 374 11.43 -0.85 10.87
C PHE A 374 12.01 -1.87 9.88
N ILE A 375 11.47 -3.07 9.91
CA ILE A 375 11.86 -4.20 9.07
C ILE A 375 10.77 -4.43 8.03
N SER A 376 11.14 -4.44 6.75
CA SER A 376 10.22 -4.73 5.64
C SER A 376 9.62 -6.13 5.78
N THR A 377 8.32 -6.24 5.52
CA THR A 377 7.50 -7.45 5.73
C THR A 377 7.09 -8.14 4.44
N SER A 378 7.29 -7.50 3.29
CA SER A 378 7.15 -8.13 1.98
C SER A 378 8.14 -9.30 1.83
N ARG A 379 7.75 -10.36 1.12
CA ARG A 379 8.63 -11.51 0.82
C ARG A 379 9.98 -11.09 0.20
N GLN A 380 9.93 -10.24 -0.83
CA GLN A 380 11.11 -9.86 -1.64
C GLN A 380 12.14 -9.04 -0.85
N HIS A 381 11.67 -8.22 0.09
CA HIS A 381 12.51 -7.40 0.96
C HIS A 381 12.49 -7.87 2.42
N SER A 382 12.17 -9.14 2.66
CA SER A 382 12.09 -9.68 4.03
C SER A 382 13.40 -9.46 4.79
N ASN A 383 13.28 -9.03 6.05
CA ASN A 383 14.40 -8.70 6.95
C ASN A 383 15.25 -7.48 6.54
N GLN A 384 14.83 -6.70 5.54
CA GLN A 384 15.52 -5.46 5.18
C GLN A 384 15.01 -4.28 6.00
N PHE A 385 15.93 -3.58 6.67
CA PHE A 385 15.63 -2.34 7.38
C PHE A 385 15.18 -1.24 6.43
N ALA A 386 14.34 -0.33 6.93
CA ALA A 386 13.92 0.85 6.19
C ALA A 386 15.13 1.69 5.73
N LYS A 387 15.05 2.19 4.50
CA LYS A 387 16.08 3.05 3.91
C LYS A 387 15.76 4.52 4.20
N GLN A 388 16.70 5.22 4.82
CA GLN A 388 16.58 6.65 5.13
C GLN A 388 17.52 7.48 4.26
N ASN A 389 17.03 8.59 3.70
CA ASN A 389 17.84 9.60 3.01
C ASN A 389 17.35 11.01 3.37
N ILE A 390 18.28 11.97 3.43
CA ILE A 390 17.93 13.39 3.52
C ILE A 390 17.63 13.89 2.11
N ILE A 391 16.43 14.45 1.89
CA ILE A 391 15.99 14.97 0.58
C ILE A 391 15.95 16.50 0.52
N LYS A 392 16.00 17.16 1.67
CA LYS A 392 16.17 18.61 1.77
C LYS A 392 16.91 18.95 3.05
N ASN A 393 17.81 19.93 2.97
CA ASN A 393 18.56 20.44 4.10
C ASN A 393 18.58 21.97 4.02
N GLU A 394 17.42 22.58 4.29
CA GLU A 394 17.23 24.03 4.19
C GLU A 394 17.84 24.76 5.39
N SER A 395 18.04 24.06 6.50
CA SER A 395 18.60 24.58 7.75
C SER A 395 20.00 25.16 7.60
N LYS A 396 20.76 24.74 6.59
CA LYS A 396 22.08 25.30 6.26
C LYS A 396 22.03 26.63 5.49
N ASN A 397 20.90 26.95 4.86
CA ASN A 397 20.72 28.13 4.02
C ASN A 397 19.91 29.24 4.71
N PHE A 398 19.61 29.06 6.00
CA PHE A 398 18.95 30.07 6.81
C PHE A 398 20.00 31.10 7.30
N PRO A 399 19.84 32.40 7.01
CA PRO A 399 20.79 33.44 7.40
C PRO A 399 20.84 33.71 8.91
#